data_AF-A0A846MXM4-F1
#
_entry.id   AF-A0A846MXM4-F1
#
_cell.length_a   1.000
_cell.length_b   1.000
_cell.length_c   1.000
_cell.angle_alpha   90.00
_cell.angle_beta   90.00
_cell.angle_gamma   90.00
#
_symmetry.space_group_name_H-M   'P 1'
#
loop_
_entity.id
_entity.type
_entity.pdbx_description
1 polymer ?
#
loop_
_entity_poly.entity_id
_entity_poly.type
_entity_poly.pdbx_seq_one_letter_code
_entity_poly.pdbx_strand_id
1 'polypeptide(L)' 'MNQQVSVSDLDASLILKDEERQPCEVWTRVMGYHRPIASFNRGKRGEFAERKYFVETKCGCA' A
#
# COMPACT_ATOMS: atom_id res chain seq x y z
N MET A 1 12.14 -1.80 -24.21
CA MET A 1 11.19 -2.91 -24.33
C MET A 1 10.72 -3.27 -22.93
N ASN A 2 9.75 -2.53 -22.38
CA ASN A 2 9.09 -2.91 -21.13
C ASN A 2 7.68 -3.31 -21.50
N GLN A 3 7.44 -4.61 -21.52
CA GLN A 3 6.15 -5.20 -21.81
C GLN A 3 5.20 -4.79 -20.68
N GLN A 4 4.23 -3.93 -21.00
CA GLN A 4 3.14 -3.62 -20.09
C GLN A 4 2.31 -4.91 -19.97
N VAL A 5 2.54 -5.68 -18.91
CA VAL A 5 1.73 -6.86 -18.64
C VAL A 5 0.36 -6.39 -18.20
N SER A 6 -0.62 -6.62 -19.07
CA SER A 6 -2.03 -6.40 -18.82
C SER A 6 -2.53 -7.40 -17.76
N VAL A 7 -3.26 -6.90 -16.76
CA VAL A 7 -3.81 -7.70 -15.63
C VAL A 7 -4.78 -8.80 -16.10
N SER A 8 -5.13 -8.82 -17.38
CA SER A 8 -6.01 -9.78 -18.04
C SER A 8 -5.40 -11.17 -18.25
N ASP A 9 -4.08 -11.31 -18.10
CA ASP A 9 -3.37 -12.57 -18.39
C ASP A 9 -3.11 -13.42 -17.13
N LEU A 10 -3.75 -13.10 -15.99
CA LEU A 10 -3.65 -13.88 -14.76
C LEU A 10 -4.64 -15.05 -14.79
N ASP A 11 -4.13 -16.28 -14.68
CA ASP A 11 -4.92 -17.50 -14.54
C ASP A 11 -6.01 -17.33 -13.46
N ALA A 12 -7.27 -17.52 -13.86
CA ALA A 12 -8.44 -17.38 -12.97
C ALA A 12 -8.39 -18.32 -11.74
N SER A 13 -7.58 -19.37 -11.80
CA SER A 13 -7.33 -20.33 -10.71
C SER A 13 -6.49 -19.76 -9.55
N LEU A 14 -5.83 -18.61 -9.73
CA LEU A 14 -5.01 -17.96 -8.70
C LEU A 14 -5.76 -16.88 -7.90
N ILE A 15 -7.05 -16.67 -8.17
CA ILE A 15 -7.88 -15.67 -7.50
C ILE A 15 -8.55 -16.31 -6.28
N LEU A 16 -8.00 -16.08 -5.08
CA LEU A 16 -8.61 -16.51 -3.82
C LEU A 16 -9.87 -15.69 -3.50
N LYS A 17 -10.91 -16.37 -3.02
CA LYS A 17 -12.09 -15.73 -2.42
C LYS A 17 -11.70 -15.00 -1.13
N ASP A 18 -12.50 -14.03 -0.71
CA ASP A 18 -12.21 -13.22 0.49
C ASP A 18 -12.11 -14.08 1.76
N GLU A 19 -12.97 -15.10 1.87
CA GLU A 19 -13.01 -16.07 2.97
C GLU A 19 -11.74 -16.93 3.08
N GLU A 20 -11.03 -17.12 1.97
CA GLU A 20 -9.82 -17.93 1.89
C GLU A 20 -8.55 -17.10 2.19
N ARG A 21 -8.69 -15.78 2.35
CA ARG A 21 -7.57 -14.86 2.60
C ARG A 21 -7.27 -14.75 4.09
N GLN A 22 -5.99 -14.70 4.41
CA GLN A 22 -5.52 -14.33 5.75
C GLN A 22 -5.39 -12.81 5.85
N PRO A 23 -5.94 -12.15 6.89
CA PRO A 23 -5.73 -10.72 7.09
C PRO A 23 -4.24 -10.42 7.32
N CYS A 24 -3.72 -9.44 6.58
CA CYS A 24 -2.35 -8.98 6.74
C CYS A 24 -2.30 -7.75 7.65
N GLU A 25 -1.39 -7.76 8.63
CA GLU A 25 -1.10 -6.56 9.40
C GLU A 25 -0.22 -5.60 8.61
N VAL A 26 -0.71 -4.37 8.44
CA VAL A 26 0.07 -3.32 7.77
C VAL A 26 0.75 -2.44 8.81
N TRP A 27 2.06 -2.32 8.70
CA TRP A 27 2.92 -1.56 9.61
C TRP A 27 3.47 -0.32 8.91
N THR A 28 3.60 0.78 9.65
CA THR A 28 4.17 2.02 9.12
C THR A 28 5.11 2.67 10.12
N ARG A 29 6.00 3.53 9.63
CA ARG A 29 6.94 4.27 10.47
C ARG A 29 6.24 5.49 11.08
N VAL A 30 6.30 5.59 12.41
CA VAL A 30 5.86 6.75 13.19
C VAL A 30 7.07 7.28 13.96
N MET A 31 7.54 8.48 13.62
CA MET A 31 8.63 9.17 14.33
C MET A 31 9.90 8.34 14.58
N GLY A 32 10.17 7.30 13.79
CA GLY A 32 11.39 6.50 13.90
C GLY A 32 11.18 5.00 14.09
N TYR A 33 10.03 4.56 14.60
CA TYR A 33 9.74 3.15 14.88
C TYR A 33 8.55 2.63 14.07
N HIS A 34 8.43 1.30 13.95
CA HIS A 34 7.31 0.65 13.28
C HIS A 34 6.14 0.48 14.23
N ARG A 35 4.95 0.90 13.80
CA ARG A 35 3.69 0.77 14.54
C ARG A 35 2.62 0.17 13.63
N PRO A 36 1.77 -0.75 14.11
CA PRO A 36 0.65 -1.26 13.31
C PRO A 36 -0.33 -0.12 13.02
N ILE A 37 -0.78 -0.03 11.77
CA ILE A 37 -1.78 0.96 11.36
C ILE A 37 -3.12 0.71 12.08
N ALA A 38 -3.45 -0.56 12.34
CA ALA A 38 -4.64 -0.96 13.08
C ALA A 38 -4.74 -0.34 14.48
N SER A 39 -3.60 0.04 15.08
CA SER A 39 -3.54 0.64 16.42
C SER A 39 -3.75 2.18 16.41
N PHE A 40 -4.08 2.79 15.27
CA PHE A 40 -4.16 4.25 15.14
C PHE A 40 -5.48 4.81 15.67
N ASN A 41 -5.38 5.78 16.58
CA ASN A 41 -6.52 6.57 17.04
C ASN A 41 -7.03 7.48 15.91
N ARG A 42 -8.27 8.00 16.04
CA ARG A 42 -8.91 8.86 15.02
C ARG A 42 -8.03 10.02 14.54
N GLY A 43 -7.38 10.74 15.46
CA GLY A 43 -6.48 11.84 15.11
C GLY A 43 -5.26 11.40 14.31
N LYS A 44 -4.65 10.25 14.67
CA LYS A 44 -3.51 9.69 13.94
C LYS A 44 -3.90 9.13 12.57
N ARG A 45 -5.12 8.63 12.40
CA ARG A 45 -5.65 8.25 11.08
C ARG A 45 -5.79 9.47 10.16
N GLY A 46 -6.25 10.60 10.69
CA GLY A 46 -6.32 11.88 9.97
C GLY A 46 -4.94 12.36 9.53
N GLU A 47 -4.00 12.49 10.48
CA GLU A 47 -2.61 12.87 10.19
C GLU A 47 -1.96 11.95 9.14
N PHE A 48 -2.21 10.63 9.23
CA PHE A 48 -1.67 9.67 8.27
C PHE A 48 -2.23 9.85 6.86
N ALA A 49 -3.52 10.14 6.72
CA ALA A 49 -4.17 10.35 5.43
C ALA A 49 -3.69 11.62 4.71
N GLU A 50 -3.22 12.62 5.47
CA GLU A 50 -2.69 13.88 4.93
C GLU A 50 -1.21 13.77 4.50
N ARG A 51 -0.53 12.64 4.75
CA ARG A 51 0.87 12.43 4.36
C ARG A 51 1.01 12.45 2.84
N LYS A 52 1.96 13.24 2.35
CA LYS A 52 2.33 13.30 0.94
C LYS A 52 3.48 12.34 0.66
N TYR A 53 3.29 11.47 -0.33
CA TYR A 53 4.33 10.56 -0.81
C TYR A 53 5.14 11.21 -1.93
N PHE A 54 6.42 10.84 -1.97
CA PHE A 54 7.27 11.18 -3.11
C PHE A 54 6.77 10.46 -4.37
N VAL A 55 6.78 11.16 -5.50
CA VAL A 55 6.45 10.61 -6.81
C VAL A 55 7.58 11.01 -7.75
N GLU A 56 8.30 10.02 -8.27
CA GLU A 56 9.50 10.23 -9.08
C GLU A 56 9.25 11.13 -10.30
N THR A 57 8.15 10.93 -11.01
CA THR A 57 7.76 11.75 -12.18
C THR A 57 7.53 13.23 -11.85
N LYS A 58 7.30 13.58 -10.58
CA LYS A 58 7.15 14.97 -10.13
C LYS A 58 8.48 15.62 -9.73
N CYS A 59 9.56 14.85 -9.70
CA CYS A 59 10.91 15.37 -9.45
C CYS A 59 11.43 16.03 -10.72
N GLY A 60 11.81 17.31 -10.67
CA GLY A 60 12.26 18.08 -11.83
C GLY A 60 13.70 17.76 -12.29
N CYS A 61 14.30 16.69 -11.79
CA CYS A 61 15.65 16.28 -12.16
C CYS A 61 15.55 15.30 -13.33
N ALA A 62 15.80 15.78 -14.54
CA ALA A 62 15.97 14.98 -15.76
C ALA A 62 17.41 15.07 -16.24
#